data_AF-A0A0L0WER2-F1
#
_entry.id   AF-A0A0L0WER2-F1
#
_cell.length_a   1.000
_cell.length_b   1.000
_cell.length_c   1.000
_cell.angle_alpha   90.00
_cell.angle_beta   90.00
_cell.angle_gamma   90.00
#
_symmetry.space_group_name_H-M   'P 1'
#
loop_
_entity.id
_entity.type
_entity.pdbx_description
1 polymer ?
#
loop_
_entity_poly.entity_id
_entity_poly.type
_entity_poly.pdbx_seq_one_letter_code
_entity_poly.pdbx_strand_id
1 'polypeptide(L)'
;MKHKSKQVQEKLRIGKYYNENDLVFCNIDGIPINPTTITTRFKSILKKVRLEDTRFHDLGHSFATLLLETNEHPKVVQELLGHSSITATLDIYSHVSIR
;
A
#
# COMPACT_ATOMS: atom_id res chain seq x y z
N MET A 1 -3.99 -9.01 15.63
CA MET A 1 -3.77 -8.63 17.06
C MET A 1 -2.31 -8.33 17.43
N LYS A 2 -1.29 -9.06 16.92
CA LYS A 2 0.13 -8.84 17.28
C LYS A 2 0.67 -7.40 17.10
N HIS A 3 0.26 -6.71 16.03
CA HIS A 3 0.73 -5.34 15.74
C HIS A 3 0.29 -4.32 16.80
N LYS A 4 -1.00 -4.32 17.15
CA LYS A 4 -1.57 -3.42 18.17
C LYS A 4 -0.90 -3.65 19.54
N SER A 5 -0.69 -4.90 19.93
CA SER A 5 0.02 -5.23 21.18
C SER A 5 1.44 -4.67 21.19
N LYS A 6 2.17 -4.77 20.07
CA LYS A 6 3.50 -4.18 19.94
C LYS A 6 3.46 -2.65 20.06
N GLN A 7 2.53 -1.97 19.38
CA GLN A 7 2.41 -0.52 19.49
C GLN A 7 2.11 -0.06 20.92
N VAL A 8 1.29 -0.79 21.67
CA VAL A 8 1.06 -0.52 23.10
C VAL A 8 2.36 -0.66 23.91
N GLN A 9 3.16 -1.70 23.64
CA GLN A 9 4.46 -1.87 24.30
C GLN A 9 5.44 -0.75 23.95
N GLU A 10 5.50 -0.33 22.69
CA GLU A 10 6.36 0.79 22.28
C GLU A 10 5.91 2.11 22.90
N LYS A 11 4.59 2.36 22.97
CA LYS A 11 4.02 3.51 23.65
C LYS A 11 4.40 3.54 25.13
N LEU A 12 4.27 2.41 25.83
CA LEU A 12 4.70 2.29 27.23
C LEU A 12 6.22 2.48 27.40
N ARG A 13 7.01 1.94 26.47
CA ARG A 13 8.49 2.01 26.51
C ARG A 13 9.02 3.43 26.27
N ILE A 14 8.44 4.16 25.32
CA ILE A 14 8.84 5.52 24.97
C ILE A 14 8.25 6.54 25.97
N GLY A 15 7.07 6.23 26.53
CA GLY A 15 6.42 7.04 27.56
C GLY A 15 6.10 8.45 27.06
N LYS A 16 6.59 9.46 27.77
CA LYS A 16 6.27 10.88 27.51
C LYS A 16 6.72 11.41 26.14
N TYR A 17 7.63 10.70 25.45
CA TYR A 17 8.14 11.09 24.14
C TYR A 17 7.35 10.47 22.98
N TYR A 18 6.32 9.67 23.28
CA TYR A 18 5.49 9.04 22.26
C TYR A 18 4.47 10.03 21.72
N ASN A 19 4.35 10.13 20.39
CA ASN A 19 3.41 11.02 19.73
C ASN A 19 2.05 10.34 19.57
N GLU A 20 1.03 10.89 20.20
CA GLU A 20 -0.34 10.37 20.19
C GLU A 20 -1.12 10.77 18.93
N ASN A 21 -0.61 10.39 17.76
CA ASN A 21 -1.25 10.69 16.47
C ASN A 21 -2.35 9.67 16.06
N ASP A 22 -2.63 8.68 16.92
CA ASP A 22 -3.56 7.57 16.66
C ASP A 22 -3.35 6.84 15.32
N LEU A 23 -2.10 6.76 14.88
CA LEU A 23 -1.72 6.15 13.60
C LEU A 23 -1.62 4.63 13.71
N VAL A 24 -2.26 3.92 12.79
CA VAL A 24 -2.13 2.46 12.66
C VAL A 24 -0.73 2.07 12.20
N PHE A 25 -0.13 2.83 11.28
CA PHE A 25 1.23 2.63 10.80
C PHE A 25 2.09 3.85 11.13
N CYS A 26 3.01 3.66 12.07
CA CYS A 26 3.90 4.70 12.55
C CYS A 26 5.27 4.13 12.86
N ASN A 27 6.23 5.04 13.03
CA ASN A 27 7.49 4.73 13.68
C ASN A 27 7.25 4.40 15.16
N ILE A 28 8.31 3.96 15.82
CA ILE A 28 8.30 3.49 17.21
C ILE A 28 7.90 4.57 18.23
N ASP A 29 8.01 5.83 17.81
CA ASP A 29 7.70 7.05 18.54
C ASP A 29 6.34 7.66 18.18
N GLY A 30 5.52 6.96 17.39
CA GLY A 30 4.19 7.43 16.99
C GLY A 30 4.17 8.45 15.84
N ILE A 31 5.33 8.75 15.24
CA ILE A 31 5.44 9.67 14.10
C ILE A 31 5.10 8.92 12.78
N PRO A 32 4.51 9.61 11.78
CA PRO A 32 4.30 9.03 10.46
C PRO A 32 5.58 8.43 9.85
N ILE A 33 5.43 7.30 9.17
CA ILE A 33 6.52 6.70 8.40
C ILE A 33 6.79 7.60 7.19
N ASN A 34 8.06 7.92 6.94
CA ASN A 34 8.44 8.66 5.74
C ASN A 34 8.07 7.82 4.49
N PRO A 35 7.34 8.37 3.50
CA PRO A 35 6.93 7.63 2.31
C PRO A 35 8.08 6.92 1.59
N THR A 36 9.27 7.55 1.53
CA THR A 36 10.47 6.97 0.92
C THR A 36 10.91 5.68 1.59
N THR A 37 10.65 5.52 2.90
CA THR A 37 10.99 4.31 3.64
C THR A 37 10.23 3.10 3.10
N ILE A 38 8.97 3.28 2.69
CA ILE A 38 8.15 2.21 2.11
C ILE A 38 8.76 1.79 0.77
N THR A 39 9.04 2.76 -0.11
CA THR A 39 9.66 2.51 -1.41
C THR A 39 11.01 1.79 -1.27
N THR A 40 11.91 2.28 -0.43
CA THR A 40 13.23 1.68 -0.24
C THR A 40 13.14 0.27 0.34
N ARG A 41 12.26 0.04 1.32
CA ARG A 41 12.03 -1.30 1.88
C ARG A 41 11.47 -2.25 0.83
N PHE A 42 10.53 -1.79 0.02
CA PHE A 42 9.97 -2.59 -1.07
C PHE A 42 11.04 -3.00 -2.08
N LYS A 43 11.86 -2.06 -2.54
CA LYS A 43 13.01 -2.33 -3.44
C LYS A 43 14.00 -3.33 -2.83
N SER A 44 14.26 -3.22 -1.52
CA SER A 44 15.11 -4.19 -0.80
C SER A 44 14.51 -5.60 -0.79
N ILE A 45 13.18 -5.71 -0.63
CA ILE A 45 12.47 -6.99 -0.68
C ILE A 45 12.57 -7.59 -2.09
N LEU A 46 12.27 -6.82 -3.15
CA LEU A 46 12.37 -7.27 -4.54
C LEU A 46 13.76 -7.85 -4.84
N LYS A 47 14.82 -7.16 -4.42
CA LYS A 47 16.21 -7.63 -4.56
C LYS A 47 16.45 -8.95 -3.82
N LYS A 48 15.91 -9.11 -2.60
CA LYS A 48 16.06 -10.35 -1.81
C LYS A 48 15.36 -11.54 -2.45
N VAL A 49 14.21 -11.31 -3.06
CA VAL A 49 13.42 -12.37 -3.73
C VAL A 49 13.77 -12.52 -5.22
N ARG A 50 14.74 -11.76 -5.73
CA ARG A 50 15.21 -11.78 -7.12
C ARG A 50 14.10 -11.48 -8.15
N LEU A 51 13.19 -10.58 -7.81
CA LEU A 51 12.19 -10.08 -8.75
C LEU A 51 12.69 -8.83 -9.48
N GLU A 52 12.06 -8.55 -10.62
CA GLU A 52 12.32 -7.35 -11.42
C GLU A 52 12.04 -6.06 -10.63
N ASP A 53 12.70 -4.99 -11.08
CA ASP A 53 12.63 -3.71 -10.39
C ASP A 53 11.32 -2.98 -10.67
N THR A 54 10.31 -3.21 -9.82
CA THR A 54 8.99 -2.58 -9.90
C THR A 54 8.78 -1.54 -8.80
N ARG A 55 7.82 -0.63 -8.97
CA ARG A 55 7.48 0.42 -7.99
C ARG A 55 6.42 -0.11 -7.03
N PHE A 56 6.41 0.43 -5.81
CA PHE A 56 5.39 0.07 -4.82
C PHE A 56 3.96 0.36 -5.30
N HIS A 57 3.78 1.43 -6.09
CA HIS A 57 2.49 1.80 -6.69
C HIS A 57 1.98 0.74 -7.69
N ASP A 58 2.88 -0.03 -8.31
CA ASP A 58 2.49 -1.04 -9.30
C ASP A 58 1.72 -2.21 -8.66
N LEU A 59 1.75 -2.36 -7.33
CA LEU A 59 0.87 -3.26 -6.60
C LEU A 59 -0.61 -2.86 -6.73
N GLY A 60 -0.91 -1.56 -6.74
CA GLY A 60 -2.26 -1.04 -6.96
C GLY A 60 -2.74 -1.29 -8.39
N HIS A 61 -1.85 -1.15 -9.37
CA HIS A 61 -2.13 -1.55 -10.75
C HIS A 61 -2.38 -3.06 -10.87
N SER A 62 -1.56 -3.88 -10.21
CA SER A 62 -1.74 -5.34 -10.21
C SER A 62 -3.09 -5.75 -9.60
N PHE A 63 -3.50 -5.11 -8.50
CA PHE A 63 -4.81 -5.31 -7.90
C PHE A 63 -5.95 -4.95 -8.86
N ALA A 64 -5.85 -3.81 -9.54
CA ALA A 64 -6.82 -3.40 -10.54
C ALA A 64 -6.95 -4.42 -11.69
N THR A 65 -5.81 -4.85 -12.24
CA THR A 65 -5.77 -5.86 -13.31
C THR A 65 -6.44 -7.16 -12.87
N LEU A 66 -6.10 -7.68 -11.68
CA LEU A 66 -6.69 -8.93 -11.17
C LEU A 66 -8.21 -8.85 -11.03
N LEU A 67 -8.76 -7.73 -10.52
CA LEU A 67 -10.21 -7.57 -10.41
C LEU A 67 -10.89 -7.54 -11.78
N LEU A 68 -10.30 -6.81 -12.73
CA LEU A 68 -10.84 -6.73 -14.08
C LEU A 68 -10.77 -8.08 -14.82
N GLU A 69 -9.70 -8.85 -14.63
CA GLU A 69 -9.58 -10.23 -15.14
C GLU A 69 -10.66 -11.16 -14.57
N THR A 70 -11.12 -10.91 -13.34
CA THR A 70 -12.26 -11.62 -12.74
C THR A 70 -13.63 -11.07 -13.17
N ASN A 71 -13.66 -10.22 -14.19
CA ASN A 71 -14.86 -9.62 -14.77
C ASN A 71 -15.62 -8.70 -13.79
N GLU A 72 -14.91 -8.11 -12.82
CA GLU A 72 -15.48 -7.10 -11.93
C GLU A 72 -15.79 -5.81 -12.69
N HIS A 73 -16.86 -5.15 -12.27
CA HIS A 73 -17.28 -3.93 -12.95
C HIS A 73 -16.26 -2.80 -12.69
N PRO A 74 -15.81 -2.05 -13.71
CA PRO A 74 -14.75 -1.03 -13.56
C PRO A 74 -15.06 0.05 -12.54
N LYS A 75 -16.35 0.37 -12.37
CA LYS A 75 -16.82 1.31 -11.37
C LYS A 75 -16.50 0.84 -9.95
N VAL A 76 -16.65 -0.46 -9.68
CA VAL A 76 -16.30 -1.08 -8.40
C VAL A 76 -14.80 -1.02 -8.19
N VAL A 77 -14.00 -1.36 -9.21
CA VAL A 77 -12.53 -1.27 -9.15
C VAL A 77 -12.07 0.16 -8.87
N GLN A 78 -12.69 1.17 -9.52
CA GLN A 78 -12.40 2.58 -9.28
C GLN A 78 -12.68 2.99 -7.82
N GLU A 79 -13.83 2.58 -7.28
CA GLU A 79 -14.23 2.88 -5.91
C GLU A 79 -13.29 2.23 -4.89
N LEU A 80 -12.90 0.97 -5.11
CA LEU A 80 -11.95 0.24 -4.26
C LEU A 80 -10.55 0.88 -4.25
N LEU A 81 -10.12 1.44 -5.38
CA LEU A 81 -8.84 2.15 -5.49
C LEU A 81 -8.90 3.59 -4.95
N GLY A 82 -10.09 4.13 -4.70
CA GLY A 82 -10.28 5.51 -4.27
C GLY A 82 -9.79 6.54 -5.30
N HIS A 83 -9.73 6.17 -6.57
CA HIS A 83 -9.28 7.07 -7.64
C HIS A 83 -10.35 8.11 -7.97
N SER A 84 -10.02 9.39 -7.80
CA SER A 84 -10.88 10.52 -8.19
C SER A 84 -11.11 10.60 -9.70
N SER A 85 -10.18 10.09 -10.51
CA SER A 85 -10.30 10.01 -11.96
C SER A 85 -10.21 8.56 -12.45
N ILE A 86 -11.11 8.21 -13.37
CA ILE A 86 -11.15 6.90 -14.02
C ILE A 86 -9.99 6.69 -15.00
N THR A 87 -9.23 7.73 -15.35
CA THR A 87 -8.14 7.67 -16.33
C THR A 87 -7.03 6.69 -15.93
N ALA A 88 -6.69 6.57 -14.64
CA ALA A 88 -5.70 5.59 -14.17
C ALA A 88 -6.22 4.14 -14.25
N THR A 89 -7.54 3.94 -14.15
CA THR A 89 -8.20 2.63 -14.27
C THR A 89 -8.43 2.27 -15.74
N LEU A 90 -8.67 3.27 -16.61
CA LEU A 90 -8.86 3.11 -18.05
C LEU A 90 -7.56 2.99 -18.84
N ASP A 91 -6.42 3.49 -18.36
CA ASP A 91 -5.13 3.21 -19.01
C ASP A 91 -4.80 1.70 -18.98
N ILE A 92 -5.22 0.98 -17.92
CA ILE A 92 -5.10 -0.48 -17.81
C ILE A 92 -6.00 -1.19 -18.85
N TYR A 93 -7.17 -0.62 -19.15
CA TYR A 93 -8.12 -1.12 -20.17
C TYR A 93 -7.52 -1.22 -21.57
N SER A 94 -6.51 -0.41 -21.90
CA SER A 94 -5.89 -0.43 -23.23
C SER A 94 -5.11 -1.73 -23.51
N HIS A 95 -4.64 -2.42 -22.47
CA HIS A 95 -3.82 -3.63 -22.60
C HIS A 95 -4.58 -4.93 -22.32
N VAL A 96 -5.63 -4.88 -21.50
CA VAL A 96 -6.48 -6.05 -21.21
C VAL A 96 -7.59 -6.09 -22.26
N SER A 97 -7.31 -6.64 -23.43
CA SER A 97 -8.36 -6.99 -24.40
C SER A 97 -9.32 -7.96 -23.72
N ILE A 98 -10.52 -7.48 -23.39
CA ILE A 98 -11.67 -8.30 -23.07
C ILE A 98 -11.87 -9.22 -24.29
N ARG A 99 -11.64 -10.51 -24.09
CA ARG A 99 -11.86 -11.55 -25.10
C ARG A 99 -13.09 -12.34 -24.74
#